data_AF-A0A3C1FSX2-F1
#
_entry.id   AF-A0A3C1FSX2-F1
#
_cell.length_a   1.000
_cell.length_b   1.000
_cell.length_c   1.000
_cell.angle_alpha   90.00
_cell.angle_beta   90.00
_cell.angle_gamma   90.00
#
_symmetry.space_group_name_H-M   'P 1'
#
loop_
_entity.id
_entity.type
_entity.pdbx_description
1 polymer ?
#
loop_
_entity_poly.entity_id
_entity_poly.type
_entity_poly.pdbx_seq_one_letter_code
_entity_poly.pdbx_strand_id
1 'polypeptide(L)'
;MRIIALDTVIDGEVEGAIGTEQLEWLDDQLAARPEKPTLIAMHHPPFSGMIDFGNKPSCADGPALAALLQDHPQVRKVISGHLHRAIATGFAQTQGTVAPSTAVSFGIPFFPDTPFYRTDEPVGFQIHVWADSTDDSAVITHTVSLACDTQAAKIFAIADETA
;
A
#
# COMPACT_ATOMS: atom_id res chain seq x y z
N MET A 1 -7.77 13.72 -8.84
CA MET A 1 -7.48 12.42 -8.20
C MET A 1 -8.67 11.97 -7.34
N ARG A 2 -8.85 10.67 -7.18
CA ARG A 2 -9.75 10.03 -6.21
C ARG A 2 -8.91 9.10 -5.32
N ILE A 3 -9.24 9.05 -4.03
CA ILE A 3 -8.74 8.04 -3.10
C ILE A 3 -9.92 7.20 -2.65
N ILE A 4 -9.80 5.89 -2.72
CA ILE A 4 -10.77 4.94 -2.17
C ILE A 4 -10.08 4.15 -1.08
N ALA A 5 -10.69 4.07 0.10
CA ALA A 5 -10.21 3.23 1.18
C ALA A 5 -11.11 1.99 1.29
N LEU A 6 -10.51 0.81 1.37
CA LEU A 6 -11.19 -0.46 1.62
C LEU A 6 -10.85 -0.92 3.03
N ASP A 7 -11.84 -1.40 3.76
CA ASP A 7 -11.60 -2.10 5.02
C ASP A 7 -11.29 -3.56 4.69
N THR A 8 -10.16 -4.05 5.21
CA THR A 8 -9.77 -5.45 5.04
C THR A 8 -9.62 -6.20 6.35
N VAL A 9 -10.00 -5.60 7.47
CA VAL A 9 -9.87 -6.23 8.79
C VAL A 9 -10.97 -7.28 8.96
N ILE A 10 -10.55 -8.48 9.35
CA ILE A 10 -11.43 -9.51 9.88
C ILE A 10 -11.22 -9.56 11.38
N ASP A 11 -12.30 -9.51 12.16
CA ASP A 11 -12.19 -9.51 13.62
C ASP A 11 -11.51 -10.79 14.13
N GLY A 12 -10.45 -10.63 14.91
CA GLY A 12 -9.68 -11.73 15.49
C GLY A 12 -8.64 -12.40 14.58
N GLU A 13 -8.55 -12.03 13.30
CA GLU A 13 -7.62 -12.66 12.34
C GLU A 13 -6.45 -11.73 11.97
N VAL A 14 -5.33 -12.35 11.60
CA VAL A 14 -4.15 -11.62 11.09
C VAL A 14 -4.31 -11.37 9.59
N GLU A 15 -4.92 -12.30 8.89
CA GLU A 15 -5.24 -12.20 7.47
C GLU A 15 -6.45 -11.28 7.25
N GLY A 16 -6.49 -10.66 6.08
CA GLY A 16 -7.58 -9.78 5.67
C GLY A 16 -8.45 -10.35 4.56
N ALA A 17 -9.62 -9.73 4.39
CA ALA A 17 -10.53 -9.94 3.27
C ALA A 17 -11.29 -8.65 2.97
N ILE A 18 -11.60 -8.42 1.70
CA ILE A 18 -12.45 -7.31 1.24
C ILE A 18 -13.93 -7.75 1.28
N GLY A 19 -14.20 -8.98 0.85
CA GLY A 19 -15.54 -9.52 0.72
C GLY A 19 -16.30 -8.99 -0.51
N THR A 20 -17.34 -9.73 -0.91
CA THR A 20 -18.10 -9.45 -2.13
C THR A 20 -18.78 -8.08 -2.15
N GLU A 21 -19.38 -7.66 -1.03
CA GLU A 21 -20.10 -6.38 -0.94
C GLU A 21 -19.19 -5.17 -1.21
N GLN A 22 -17.98 -5.15 -0.63
CA GLN A 22 -17.04 -4.07 -0.87
C GLN A 22 -16.43 -4.13 -2.27
N LEU A 23 -16.27 -5.31 -2.87
CA LEU A 23 -15.81 -5.45 -4.26
C LEU A 23 -16.86 -4.93 -5.25
N GLU A 24 -18.13 -5.28 -5.07
CA GLU A 24 -19.24 -4.75 -5.89
C GLU A 24 -19.36 -3.23 -5.73
N TRP A 25 -19.29 -2.74 -4.49
CA TRP A 25 -19.26 -1.30 -4.23
C TRP A 25 -18.08 -0.60 -4.90
N LEU A 26 -16.89 -1.21 -4.85
CA LEU A 26 -15.70 -0.67 -5.50
C LEU A 26 -15.88 -0.57 -7.01
N ASP A 27 -16.42 -1.63 -7.65
CA ASP A 27 -16.72 -1.65 -9.07
C ASP A 27 -17.65 -0.49 -9.47
N ASP A 28 -18.75 -0.33 -8.74
CA ASP A 28 -19.71 0.76 -8.93
C ASP A 28 -19.04 2.14 -8.78
N GLN A 29 -18.21 2.32 -7.74
CA GLN A 29 -17.50 3.57 -7.55
C GLN A 29 -16.55 3.85 -8.72
N LEU A 30 -15.78 2.86 -9.15
CA LEU A 30 -14.80 3.02 -10.22
C LEU A 30 -15.49 3.33 -11.56
N ALA A 31 -16.55 2.60 -11.88
CA ALA A 31 -17.36 2.76 -13.09
C ALA A 31 -18.10 4.10 -13.15
N ALA A 32 -18.47 4.68 -12.01
CA ALA A 32 -19.15 5.99 -11.98
C ALA A 32 -18.27 7.16 -12.46
N ARG A 33 -16.93 7.01 -12.43
CA ARG A 33 -15.96 8.01 -12.91
C ARG A 33 -14.73 7.32 -13.51
N PRO A 34 -14.85 6.73 -14.71
CA PRO A 34 -13.79 5.94 -15.31
C PRO A 34 -12.59 6.78 -15.76
N GLU A 35 -12.74 8.10 -15.88
CA GLU A 35 -11.68 9.03 -16.27
C GLU A 35 -10.85 9.55 -15.08
N LYS A 36 -11.33 9.37 -13.83
CA LYS A 36 -10.67 9.91 -12.64
C LYS A 36 -9.53 8.99 -12.18
N PRO A 37 -8.26 9.45 -12.21
CA PRO A 37 -7.18 8.67 -11.65
C PRO A 37 -7.42 8.36 -10.18
N THR A 38 -7.27 7.08 -9.83
CA THR A 38 -7.67 6.55 -8.52
C THR A 38 -6.51 5.86 -7.83
N LEU A 39 -6.34 6.16 -6.55
CA LEU A 39 -5.47 5.43 -5.63
C LEU A 39 -6.36 4.65 -4.66
N ILE A 40 -6.09 3.36 -4.50
CA ILE A 40 -6.78 2.51 -3.53
C ILE A 40 -5.87 2.36 -2.31
N ALA A 41 -6.42 2.53 -1.12
CA ALA A 41 -5.75 2.33 0.15
C ALA A 41 -6.44 1.21 0.93
N MET A 42 -5.67 0.30 1.51
CA MET A 42 -6.16 -0.82 2.32
C MET A 42 -5.12 -1.23 3.37
N HIS A 43 -5.48 -2.02 4.38
CA HIS A 43 -4.48 -2.47 5.37
C HIS A 43 -3.63 -3.64 4.84
N HIS A 44 -4.28 -4.73 4.45
CA HIS A 44 -3.64 -5.96 4.00
C HIS A 44 -3.23 -5.90 2.51
N PRO A 45 -1.97 -6.20 2.14
CA PRO A 45 -1.55 -6.25 0.74
C PRO A 45 -2.33 -7.29 -0.06
N PRO A 46 -2.85 -6.95 -1.26
CA PRO A 46 -3.59 -7.90 -2.11
C PRO A 46 -2.69 -8.73 -3.03
N PHE A 47 -1.37 -8.57 -2.93
CA PHE A 47 -0.38 -9.30 -3.71
C PHE A 47 0.39 -10.27 -2.80
N SER A 48 0.54 -11.52 -3.26
CA SER A 48 1.21 -12.60 -2.51
C SER A 48 2.69 -12.74 -2.89
N GLY A 49 3.45 -13.48 -2.06
CA GLY A 49 4.71 -14.10 -2.52
C GLY A 49 6.02 -13.46 -2.04
N MET A 50 6.00 -12.66 -0.97
CA MET A 50 7.24 -12.17 -0.34
C MET A 50 7.32 -12.41 1.17
N ILE A 51 6.20 -12.24 1.88
CA ILE A 51 6.11 -12.41 3.35
C ILE A 51 4.72 -12.98 3.63
N ASP A 52 4.56 -14.28 3.38
CA ASP A 52 3.30 -14.97 3.61
C ASP A 52 3.35 -15.60 5.02
N PHE A 53 2.48 -15.14 5.92
CA PHE A 53 2.38 -15.71 7.26
C PHE A 53 1.80 -17.12 7.15
N GLY A 54 2.67 -18.14 7.27
CA GLY A 54 2.24 -19.54 7.18
C GLY A 54 1.69 -19.94 5.81
N ASN A 55 2.27 -19.40 4.72
CA ASN A 55 1.84 -19.65 3.32
C ASN A 55 0.42 -19.19 2.98
N LYS A 56 -0.17 -18.30 3.78
CA LYS A 56 -1.46 -17.67 3.47
C LYS A 56 -1.25 -16.27 2.89
N PRO A 57 -2.10 -15.84 1.94
CA PRO A 57 -2.05 -14.48 1.44
C PRO A 57 -2.44 -13.50 2.55
N SER A 58 -1.84 -12.31 2.57
CA SER A 58 -2.24 -11.26 3.51
C SER A 58 -3.69 -10.82 3.31
N CYS A 59 -4.20 -10.84 2.08
CA CYS A 59 -5.60 -10.56 1.75
C CYS A 59 -6.17 -11.68 0.85
N ALA A 60 -7.19 -12.39 1.33
CA ALA A 60 -7.79 -13.52 0.62
C ALA A 60 -8.35 -13.14 -0.77
N ASP A 61 -8.94 -11.95 -0.88
CA ASP A 61 -9.58 -11.45 -2.09
C ASP A 61 -8.60 -10.78 -3.07
N GLY A 62 -7.28 -10.89 -2.85
CA GLY A 62 -6.26 -10.34 -3.74
C GLY A 62 -6.47 -10.67 -5.23
N PRO A 63 -6.71 -11.95 -5.59
CA PRO A 63 -7.02 -12.33 -6.97
C PRO A 63 -8.32 -11.73 -7.51
N ALA A 64 -9.36 -11.64 -6.68
CA ALA A 64 -10.65 -11.06 -7.09
C ALA A 64 -10.52 -9.55 -7.33
N LEU A 65 -9.80 -8.84 -6.45
CA LEU A 65 -9.45 -7.44 -6.67
C LEU A 65 -8.61 -7.27 -7.94
N ALA A 66 -7.61 -8.12 -8.16
CA ALA A 66 -6.76 -8.02 -9.36
C ALA A 66 -7.56 -8.21 -10.66
N ALA A 67 -8.55 -9.12 -10.66
CA ALA A 67 -9.45 -9.33 -11.78
C ALA A 67 -10.36 -8.13 -12.01
N LEU A 68 -11.03 -7.62 -10.96
CA LEU A 68 -11.85 -6.42 -11.03
C LEU A 68 -11.06 -5.24 -11.60
N LEU A 69 -9.83 -5.05 -11.12
CA LEU A 69 -9.02 -3.93 -11.57
C LEU A 69 -8.70 -3.98 -13.07
N GLN A 70 -8.69 -5.14 -13.75
CA GLN A 70 -8.43 -5.22 -15.21
C GLN A 70 -9.35 -4.32 -16.02
N ASP A 71 -10.58 -4.12 -15.57
CA ASP A 71 -11.58 -3.29 -16.24
C ASP A 71 -11.50 -1.80 -15.86
N HIS A 72 -10.61 -1.43 -14.93
CA HIS A 72 -10.44 -0.09 -14.38
C HIS A 72 -9.02 0.47 -14.54
N PRO A 73 -8.58 0.81 -15.77
CA PRO A 73 -7.23 1.30 -16.05
C PRO A 73 -6.89 2.67 -15.40
N GLN A 74 -7.90 3.39 -14.91
CA GLN A 74 -7.73 4.62 -14.15
C GLN A 74 -7.20 4.40 -12.73
N VAL A 75 -7.16 3.15 -12.23
CA VAL A 75 -6.53 2.83 -10.96
C VAL A 75 -5.01 2.81 -11.12
N ARG A 76 -4.33 3.76 -10.50
CA ARG A 76 -2.89 4.02 -10.68
C ARG A 76 -2.00 3.43 -9.60
N LYS A 77 -2.56 3.11 -8.44
CA LYS A 77 -1.81 2.51 -7.34
C LYS A 77 -2.74 1.86 -6.31
N VAL A 78 -2.28 0.77 -5.72
CA VAL A 78 -2.82 0.19 -4.49
C VAL A 78 -1.76 0.33 -3.39
N ILE A 79 -2.08 1.05 -2.32
CA ILE A 79 -1.20 1.22 -1.16
C ILE A 79 -1.71 0.39 0.02
N SER A 80 -0.76 -0.17 0.76
CA SER A 80 -1.06 -1.06 1.88
C SER A 80 -0.06 -0.93 3.03
N GLY A 81 -0.37 -1.55 4.17
CA GLY A 81 0.47 -1.65 5.35
C GLY A 81 0.71 -3.11 5.71
N HIS A 82 0.41 -3.48 6.97
CA HIS A 82 0.45 -4.86 7.49
C HIS A 82 1.86 -5.47 7.64
N LEU A 83 2.70 -5.46 6.60
CA LEU A 83 4.01 -6.13 6.61
C LEU A 83 5.13 -5.33 7.27
N HIS A 84 4.87 -4.06 7.62
CA HIS A 84 5.81 -3.16 8.30
C HIS A 84 7.17 -3.02 7.59
N ARG A 85 7.16 -3.14 6.27
CA ARG A 85 8.33 -2.98 5.42
C ARG A 85 7.96 -2.21 4.16
N ALA A 86 8.92 -1.44 3.65
CA ALA A 86 8.78 -0.85 2.33
C ALA A 86 8.86 -1.94 1.26
N ILE A 87 7.75 -2.18 0.56
CA ILE A 87 7.67 -3.14 -0.56
C ILE A 87 7.03 -2.43 -1.75
N ALA A 88 7.48 -2.74 -2.96
CA ALA A 88 6.86 -2.29 -4.20
C ALA A 88 6.81 -3.44 -5.21
N THR A 89 5.69 -3.54 -5.92
CA THR A 89 5.49 -4.57 -6.95
C THR A 89 4.50 -4.09 -8.02
N GLY A 90 4.38 -4.84 -9.12
CA GLY A 90 3.24 -4.74 -10.02
C GLY A 90 2.02 -5.47 -9.42
N PHE A 91 0.84 -4.95 -9.67
CA PHE A 91 -0.42 -5.57 -9.24
C PHE A 91 -1.51 -5.28 -10.26
N ALA A 92 -2.13 -6.30 -10.84
CA ALA A 92 -2.99 -6.16 -12.03
C ALA A 92 -2.25 -5.35 -13.11
N GLN A 93 -2.91 -4.35 -13.72
CA GLN A 93 -2.30 -3.37 -14.63
C GLN A 93 -1.75 -2.11 -13.92
N THR A 94 -1.54 -2.18 -12.60
CA THR A 94 -1.14 -1.04 -11.76
C THR A 94 0.05 -1.37 -10.84
N GLN A 95 0.39 -0.47 -9.92
CA GLN A 95 1.45 -0.67 -8.92
C GLN A 95 0.87 -0.97 -7.54
N GLY A 96 1.48 -1.91 -6.83
CA GLY A 96 1.22 -2.18 -5.41
C GLY A 96 2.39 -1.69 -4.54
N THR A 97 2.10 -1.02 -3.41
CA THR A 97 3.13 -0.68 -2.43
C THR A 97 2.70 -1.03 -1.01
N VAL A 98 3.68 -1.41 -0.18
CA VAL A 98 3.53 -1.52 1.27
C VAL A 98 4.35 -0.43 1.93
N ALA A 99 3.73 0.32 2.84
CA ALA A 99 4.42 1.30 3.64
C ALA A 99 5.21 0.63 4.79
N PRO A 100 6.41 1.13 5.11
CA PRO A 100 7.08 0.75 6.35
C PRO A 100 6.24 1.17 7.56
N SER A 101 6.47 0.52 8.70
CA SER A 101 5.91 1.00 9.98
C SER A 101 6.65 2.24 10.44
N THR A 102 5.98 3.07 11.23
CA THR A 102 6.59 4.19 11.96
C THR A 102 7.19 3.77 13.31
N ALA A 103 6.99 2.52 13.75
CA ALA A 103 7.33 2.08 15.10
C ALA A 103 8.23 0.84 15.15
N VAL A 104 8.00 -0.15 14.28
CA VAL A 104 8.71 -1.43 14.32
C VAL A 104 8.95 -2.01 12.93
N SER A 105 10.16 -2.51 12.68
CA SER A 105 10.49 -3.21 11.43
C SER A 105 10.57 -4.71 11.69
N PHE A 106 10.09 -5.51 10.74
CA PHE A 106 10.21 -6.98 10.76
C PHE A 106 11.13 -7.46 9.66
N GLY A 107 11.84 -8.56 9.89
CA GLY A 107 12.77 -9.15 8.94
C GLY A 107 12.08 -9.84 7.75
N ILE A 108 12.86 -10.15 6.71
CA ILE A 108 12.36 -10.91 5.55
C ILE A 108 12.63 -12.39 5.80
N PRO A 109 11.60 -13.25 5.90
CA PRO A 109 11.77 -14.69 6.04
C PRO A 109 12.09 -15.32 4.68
N PHE A 110 13.35 -15.20 4.22
CA PHE A 110 13.79 -15.76 2.93
C PHE A 110 13.71 -17.30 2.85
N PHE A 111 13.64 -17.98 3.99
CA PHE A 111 13.54 -19.44 4.08
C PHE A 111 12.26 -19.86 4.83
N PRO A 112 11.61 -20.97 4.44
CA PRO A 112 10.36 -21.43 5.04
C PRO A 112 10.37 -21.52 6.57
N ASP A 113 11.50 -21.90 7.16
CA ASP A 113 11.66 -22.08 8.60
C ASP A 113 12.18 -20.83 9.32
N THR A 114 12.29 -19.69 8.63
CA THR A 114 12.72 -18.44 9.26
C THR A 114 11.60 -17.96 10.17
N PRO A 115 11.80 -17.89 11.50
CA PRO A 115 10.78 -17.38 12.40
C PRO A 115 10.48 -15.93 12.06
N PHE A 116 9.30 -15.43 12.40
CA PHE A 116 9.04 -14.00 12.37
C PHE A 116 9.91 -13.29 13.42
N TYR A 117 10.65 -12.26 13.03
CA TYR A 117 11.57 -11.54 13.91
C TYR A 117 11.56 -10.04 13.65
N ARG A 118 11.79 -9.27 14.71
CA ARG A 118 11.98 -7.82 14.64
C ARG A 118 13.40 -7.50 14.20
N THR A 119 13.57 -6.43 13.43
CA THR A 119 14.88 -5.89 13.01
C THR A 119 15.07 -4.47 13.55
N ASP A 120 16.33 -4.03 13.55
CA ASP A 120 16.72 -2.63 13.79
C ASP A 120 16.78 -1.81 12.49
N GLU A 121 16.21 -2.34 11.40
CA GLU A 121 16.10 -1.56 10.16
C GLU A 121 15.26 -0.31 10.42
N PRO A 122 15.65 0.85 9.85
CA PRO A 122 14.93 2.09 10.08
C PRO A 122 13.44 1.98 9.76
N VAL A 123 12.64 2.43 10.71
CA VAL A 123 11.21 2.70 10.53
C VAL A 123 11.03 3.87 9.56
N GLY A 124 9.83 4.09 9.05
CA GLY A 124 9.62 5.11 8.04
C GLY A 124 8.15 5.38 7.73
N PHE A 125 7.93 6.15 6.68
CA PHE A 125 6.61 6.35 6.08
C PHE A 125 6.75 6.53 4.56
N GLN A 126 5.63 6.53 3.84
CA GLN A 126 5.60 6.83 2.41
C GLN A 126 4.89 8.16 2.16
N ILE A 127 5.44 8.94 1.23
CA ILE A 127 4.81 10.13 0.65
C ILE A 127 4.39 9.78 -0.76
N HIS A 128 3.11 9.96 -1.08
CA HIS A 128 2.58 9.78 -2.42
C HIS A 128 2.34 11.15 -3.04
N VAL A 129 3.12 11.47 -4.07
CA VAL A 129 3.03 12.72 -4.81
C VAL A 129 2.32 12.45 -6.13
N TRP A 130 1.22 13.18 -6.35
CA TRP A 130 0.61 13.27 -7.66
C TRP A 130 1.44 14.22 -8.50
N ALA A 131 2.20 13.71 -9.47
CA ALA A 131 3.05 14.54 -10.29
C ALA A 131 2.24 15.10 -11.46
N ASP A 132 2.21 16.43 -11.58
CA ASP A 132 1.76 17.16 -12.75
C ASP A 132 2.88 17.10 -13.82
N SER A 133 3.22 15.88 -14.23
CA SER A 133 4.20 15.64 -15.29
C SER A 133 3.47 15.39 -16.60
N THR A 134 4.16 15.49 -17.74
CA THR A 134 3.65 15.41 -19.13
C THR A 134 2.77 14.20 -19.47
N ASP A 135 2.61 13.27 -18.53
CA ASP A 135 1.67 12.17 -18.52
C ASP A 135 0.87 12.30 -17.21
N ASP A 136 -0.36 12.85 -17.27
CA ASP A 136 -1.27 13.24 -16.15
C ASP A 136 -1.72 12.04 -15.26
N SER A 137 -0.86 11.06 -15.03
CA SER A 137 -1.23 9.72 -14.61
C SER A 137 -0.28 9.05 -13.59
N ALA A 138 0.89 9.64 -13.29
CA ALA A 138 1.88 9.02 -12.42
C ALA A 138 1.72 9.41 -10.93
N VAL A 139 1.52 8.41 -10.07
CA VAL A 139 1.69 8.55 -8.61
C VAL A 139 3.12 8.20 -8.25
N ILE A 140 3.92 9.19 -7.86
CA ILE A 140 5.29 8.99 -7.37
C ILE A 140 5.22 8.62 -5.89
N THR A 141 5.90 7.56 -5.47
CA THR A 141 6.01 7.16 -4.05
C THR A 141 7.43 7.38 -3.57
N HIS A 142 7.62 8.22 -2.55
CA HIS A 142 8.87 8.36 -1.83
C HIS A 142 8.79 7.61 -0.51
N THR A 143 9.72 6.69 -0.25
CA THR A 143 9.87 6.08 1.08
C THR A 143 10.84 6.91 1.90
N VAL A 144 10.36 7.47 3.01
CA VAL A 144 11.15 8.27 3.93
C VAL A 144 11.52 7.41 5.13
N SER A 145 12.83 7.23 5.32
CA SER A 145 13.37 6.59 6.51
C SER A 145 13.42 7.58 7.67
N LEU A 146 12.97 7.12 8.84
CA LEU A 146 13.08 7.80 10.13
C LEU A 146 14.33 7.34 10.90
N ALA A 147 15.37 6.87 10.20
CA ALA A 147 16.67 6.64 10.82
C ALA A 147 17.07 7.87 11.64
N CYS A 148 17.70 7.66 12.79
CA CYS A 148 18.19 8.73 13.65
C CYS A 148 19.33 9.46 12.94
N ASP A 149 18.99 10.31 11.98
CA ASP A 149 19.88 11.20 11.29
C ASP A 149 19.24 12.59 11.29
N THR A 150 19.98 13.53 11.88
CA THR A 150 19.51 14.88 12.25
C THR A 150 19.03 15.75 11.09
N GLN A 151 19.17 15.30 9.84
CA GLN A 151 18.62 15.98 8.66
C GLN A 151 17.16 15.61 8.34
N ALA A 152 16.67 14.42 8.69
CA ALA A 152 15.29 13.99 8.38
C ALA A 152 14.23 14.86 9.10
N ALA A 153 14.60 15.43 10.26
CA ALA A 153 13.76 16.38 11.01
C ALA A 153 13.43 17.67 10.22
N LYS A 154 14.17 17.99 9.15
CA LYS A 154 13.91 19.19 8.33
C LYS A 154 12.70 19.06 7.41
N ILE A 155 12.24 17.84 7.09
CA ILE A 155 11.07 17.64 6.22
C ILE A 155 9.79 18.18 6.87
N PHE A 156 9.70 18.13 8.21
CA PHE A 156 8.57 18.68 8.98
C PHE A 156 8.76 20.16 9.37
N ALA A 157 9.92 20.76 9.08
CA ALA A 157 10.24 22.13 9.50
C ALA A 157 9.91 23.20 8.44
N ILE A 158 9.42 22.84 7.26
CA ILE A 158 9.02 23.79 6.22
C ILE A 158 7.52 24.11 6.40
N ALA A 159 7.20 24.84 7.46
CA ALA A 159 5.90 25.47 7.65
C ALA A 159 6.00 26.64 8.64
N ASP A 160 6.88 27.62 8.38
CA ASP A 160 6.62 29.04 8.68
C ASP A 160 7.74 29.93 8.09
N GLU A 161 7.59 30.35 6.84
CA GLU A 161 8.31 31.52 6.30
C GLU A 161 7.33 32.37 5.48
N THR A 162 6.26 32.85 6.13
CA THR A 162 5.61 34.10 5.75
C THR A 162 5.00 34.77 6.98
N ALA A 163 5.78 35.63 7.64
CA ALA A 163 5.32 36.79 8.41
C ALA A 163 6.28 37.96 8.17
#